data_AF-A0A0H4W928-F1
#
_entry.id   AF-A0A0H4W928-F1
#
_cell.length_a   1.000
_cell.length_b   1.000
_cell.length_c   1.000
_cell.angle_alpha   90.00
_cell.angle_beta   90.00
_cell.angle_gamma   90.00
#
_symmetry.space_group_name_H-M   'P 1'
#
loop_
_entity.id
_entity.type
_entity.pdbx_description
1 polymer ?
#
loop_
_entity_poly.entity_id
_entity_poly.type
_entity_poly.pdbx_seq_one_letter_code
_entity_poly.pdbx_strand_id
1 'polypeptide(L)'
;MTIKELRIHTEQTVVNLRDHGKFPKENNLYDYKLELNFYGLTDPLEIFIRNFAKDILSFSNGNGGIILLGIKEDKASGILEDIGLDINNCDLLSKIDLSYVSQKFEKICKVGLDLDLQVFQLGTRKFYSLLIEKQNNVLIPVNDFPDYKLKKGDITYRASGKNETANHSAQEFNRFLQIKANEKNKEFMEIWSKLLPEMFDINPREVLIINPKHNKVYGFNGKDNVLSSSDIEIDKSESGVFNIILNAISAGEIGKISDDEGKPLYKIVGEVKSLAPRDFIYLITLEKQAKEKSIYKFTNQQLKAAICHLGWVNSATFKVENPPEGTVIESFSNYIWIETLDSRKRIVFSEQCIDVILEVMHNSELHMPLFNKMLDLKNNTEPTG
;
A
#
# COMPACT_ATOMS: atom_id res chain seq x y z
N MET A 1 4.55 -12.00 -14.48
CA MET A 1 5.12 -13.22 -15.06
C MET A 1 6.39 -12.86 -15.80
N THR A 2 7.41 -13.69 -15.67
CA THR A 2 8.67 -13.59 -16.42
C THR A 2 8.54 -14.24 -17.80
N ILE A 3 9.43 -13.91 -18.75
CA ILE A 3 9.48 -14.59 -20.06
C ILE A 3 9.55 -16.11 -19.89
N LYS A 4 10.31 -16.62 -18.91
CA LYS A 4 10.44 -18.06 -18.66
C LYS A 4 9.10 -18.71 -18.31
N GLU A 5 8.31 -18.08 -17.46
CA GLU A 5 6.97 -18.56 -17.09
C GLU A 5 6.01 -18.50 -18.29
N LEU A 6 6.06 -17.42 -19.07
CA LEU A 6 5.23 -17.23 -20.26
C LEU A 6 5.56 -18.27 -21.34
N ARG A 7 6.83 -18.65 -21.50
CA ARG A 7 7.26 -19.74 -22.40
C ARG A 7 6.61 -21.07 -22.02
N ILE A 8 6.66 -21.44 -20.74
CA ILE A 8 6.05 -22.68 -20.25
C ILE A 8 4.54 -22.69 -20.54
N HIS A 9 3.85 -21.58 -20.28
CA HIS A 9 2.42 -21.45 -20.59
C HIS A 9 2.12 -21.54 -22.09
N THR A 10 2.97 -20.95 -22.92
CA THR A 10 2.83 -20.97 -24.38
C THR A 10 3.04 -22.37 -24.93
N GLU A 11 4.09 -23.08 -24.49
CA GLU A 11 4.37 -24.45 -24.91
C GLU A 11 3.21 -25.38 -24.58
N GLN A 12 2.67 -25.30 -23.36
CA GLN A 12 1.48 -26.07 -22.96
C GLN A 12 0.27 -25.75 -23.85
N THR A 13 0.09 -24.48 -24.19
CA THR A 13 -1.01 -24.04 -25.07
C THR A 13 -0.84 -24.57 -26.49
N VAL A 14 0.37 -24.51 -27.05
CA VAL A 14 0.68 -25.03 -28.39
C VAL A 14 0.47 -26.55 -28.44
N VAL A 15 0.87 -27.29 -27.40
CA VAL A 15 0.61 -28.73 -27.29
C VAL A 15 -0.90 -29.02 -27.24
N ASN A 16 -1.64 -28.31 -26.38
CA ASN A 16 -3.09 -28.47 -26.29
C ASN A 16 -3.80 -28.14 -27.60
N LEU A 17 -3.31 -27.14 -28.33
CA LEU A 17 -3.82 -26.75 -29.63
C LEU A 17 -3.59 -27.85 -30.66
N ARG A 18 -2.36 -28.36 -30.75
CA ARG A 18 -1.97 -29.41 -31.70
C ARG A 18 -2.72 -30.72 -31.45
N ASP A 19 -2.84 -31.11 -30.18
CA ASP A 19 -3.29 -32.46 -29.82
C ASP A 19 -4.82 -32.51 -29.55
N HIS A 20 -5.44 -31.38 -29.19
CA HIS A 20 -6.86 -31.33 -28.80
C HIS A 20 -7.68 -30.26 -29.53
N GLY A 21 -7.06 -29.40 -30.36
CA GLY A 21 -7.76 -28.30 -31.05
C GLY A 21 -8.40 -27.29 -30.10
N LYS A 22 -7.90 -27.18 -28.86
CA LYS A 22 -8.49 -26.31 -27.83
C LYS A 22 -7.66 -25.05 -27.63
N PHE A 23 -8.32 -23.91 -27.76
CA PHE A 23 -7.78 -22.62 -27.37
C PHE A 23 -8.24 -22.21 -25.96
N PRO A 24 -7.37 -21.57 -25.16
CA PRO A 24 -7.83 -20.74 -24.07
C PRO A 24 -8.77 -19.65 -24.61
N LYS A 25 -9.79 -19.27 -23.83
CA LYS A 25 -10.55 -18.06 -24.16
C LYS A 25 -9.68 -16.83 -23.93
N GLU A 26 -9.89 -15.76 -24.71
CA GLU A 26 -9.24 -14.47 -24.50
C GLU A 26 -9.43 -14.01 -23.04
N ASN A 27 -8.36 -13.54 -22.41
CA ASN A 27 -8.38 -13.11 -21.02
C ASN A 27 -7.23 -12.13 -20.72
N ASN A 28 -6.91 -11.94 -19.44
CA ASN A 28 -5.85 -11.02 -19.01
C ASN A 28 -4.43 -11.52 -19.34
N LEU A 29 -4.28 -12.79 -19.73
CA LEU A 29 -3.03 -13.43 -20.12
C LEU A 29 -2.94 -13.67 -21.63
N TYR A 30 -4.05 -14.05 -22.28
CA TYR A 30 -4.07 -14.37 -23.72
C TYR A 30 -4.79 -13.31 -24.55
N ASP A 31 -4.19 -12.95 -25.67
CA ASP A 31 -4.79 -12.19 -26.78
C ASP A 31 -4.54 -12.92 -28.11
N TYR A 32 -5.43 -12.73 -29.07
CA TYR A 32 -5.42 -13.43 -30.36
C TYR A 32 -5.50 -12.43 -31.50
N LYS A 33 -4.59 -12.56 -32.48
CA LYS A 33 -4.64 -11.75 -33.71
C LYS A 33 -4.42 -12.62 -34.93
N LEU A 34 -5.16 -12.32 -35.99
CA LEU A 34 -5.01 -13.03 -37.26
C LEU A 34 -3.80 -12.52 -38.05
N GLU A 35 -3.73 -11.21 -38.29
CA GLU A 35 -2.73 -10.60 -39.17
C GLU A 35 -2.34 -9.20 -38.69
N LEU A 36 -1.19 -8.71 -39.17
CA LEU A 36 -0.70 -7.36 -38.93
C LEU A 36 -1.29 -6.38 -39.94
N ASN A 37 -1.51 -5.15 -39.49
CA ASN A 37 -1.90 -4.06 -40.37
C ASN A 37 -0.67 -3.36 -40.97
N PHE A 38 -0.51 -3.46 -42.29
CA PHE A 38 0.58 -2.85 -43.07
C PHE A 38 0.25 -1.46 -43.63
N TYR A 39 -0.98 -0.96 -43.48
CA TYR A 39 -1.47 0.25 -44.16
C TYR A 39 -0.50 1.44 -44.08
N GLY A 40 0.00 1.93 -45.22
CA GLY A 40 0.81 3.15 -45.27
C GLY A 40 2.21 3.08 -44.63
N LEU A 41 2.72 1.89 -44.28
CA LEU A 41 4.07 1.73 -43.74
C LEU A 41 4.82 0.62 -44.48
N THR A 42 6.14 0.78 -44.59
CA THR A 42 7.05 -0.21 -45.18
C THR A 42 8.14 -0.67 -44.21
N ASP A 43 8.41 0.11 -43.16
CA ASP A 43 9.39 -0.23 -42.14
C ASP A 43 8.86 -1.33 -41.21
N PRO A 44 9.53 -2.50 -41.10
CA PRO A 44 9.08 -3.62 -40.27
C PRO A 44 8.89 -3.26 -38.80
N LEU A 45 9.80 -2.46 -38.23
CA LEU A 45 9.76 -2.07 -36.83
C LEU A 45 8.55 -1.15 -36.56
N GLU A 46 8.32 -0.14 -37.39
CA GLU A 46 7.17 0.76 -37.25
C GLU A 46 5.83 0.02 -37.43
N ILE A 47 5.75 -0.92 -38.37
CA ILE A 47 4.56 -1.76 -38.53
C ILE A 47 4.34 -2.60 -37.26
N PHE A 48 5.39 -3.21 -36.71
CA PHE A 48 5.29 -4.00 -35.48
C PHE A 48 4.82 -3.14 -34.29
N ILE A 49 5.49 -2.01 -34.04
CA ILE A 49 5.13 -1.09 -32.95
C ILE A 49 3.69 -0.61 -33.11
N ARG A 50 3.26 -0.21 -34.32
CA ARG A 50 1.88 0.23 -34.54
C ARG A 50 0.83 -0.84 -34.20
N ASN A 51 1.12 -2.11 -34.48
CA ASN A 51 0.19 -3.20 -34.24
C ASN A 51 0.12 -3.63 -32.77
N PHE A 52 1.20 -3.42 -32.01
CA PHE A 52 1.34 -4.01 -30.68
C PHE A 52 1.62 -3.02 -29.54
N ALA A 53 1.94 -1.75 -29.81
CA ALA A 53 2.44 -0.83 -28.78
C ALA A 53 1.49 -0.70 -27.57
N LYS A 54 0.20 -0.53 -27.85
CA LYS A 54 -0.83 -0.43 -26.81
C LYS A 54 -1.00 -1.74 -26.03
N ASP A 55 -0.96 -2.88 -26.72
CA ASP A 55 -1.10 -4.19 -26.09
C ASP A 55 0.13 -4.53 -25.23
N ILE A 56 1.33 -4.25 -25.74
CA ILE A 56 2.60 -4.42 -25.02
C ILE A 56 2.59 -3.60 -23.73
N LEU A 57 2.20 -2.32 -23.77
CA LEU A 57 2.07 -1.52 -22.55
C LEU A 57 1.02 -2.07 -21.59
N SER A 58 -0.14 -2.43 -22.12
CA SER A 58 -1.26 -2.97 -21.35
C SER A 58 -0.87 -4.24 -20.59
N PHE A 59 -0.22 -5.19 -21.26
CA PHE A 59 0.26 -6.43 -20.66
C PHE A 59 1.43 -6.21 -19.70
N SER A 60 2.38 -5.35 -20.06
CA SER A 60 3.53 -5.00 -19.20
C SER A 60 3.07 -4.38 -17.89
N ASN A 61 2.08 -3.48 -17.94
CA ASN A 61 1.42 -2.88 -16.78
C ASN A 61 0.43 -3.82 -16.08
N GLY A 62 0.11 -4.97 -16.67
CA GLY A 62 -0.72 -6.01 -16.07
C GLY A 62 0.14 -7.06 -15.36
N ASN A 63 -0.10 -8.32 -15.69
CA ASN A 63 0.64 -9.46 -15.15
C ASN A 63 1.63 -10.09 -16.15
N GLY A 64 1.92 -9.42 -17.26
CA GLY A 64 2.52 -10.01 -18.45
C GLY A 64 1.46 -10.65 -19.34
N GLY A 65 1.84 -11.07 -20.55
CA GLY A 65 0.89 -11.52 -21.55
C GLY A 65 1.49 -12.35 -22.68
N ILE A 66 0.60 -13.05 -23.38
CA ILE A 66 0.88 -13.86 -24.57
C ILE A 66 -0.08 -13.40 -25.66
N ILE A 67 0.47 -12.92 -26.78
CA ILE A 67 -0.31 -12.65 -27.99
C ILE A 67 -0.01 -13.74 -29.01
N LEU A 68 -1.02 -14.51 -29.40
CA LEU A 68 -0.89 -15.55 -30.41
C LEU A 68 -1.35 -15.02 -31.78
N LEU A 69 -0.46 -15.14 -32.77
CA LEU A 69 -0.62 -14.61 -34.12
C LEU A 69 -0.96 -15.73 -35.11
N GLY A 70 -1.88 -15.46 -36.04
CA GLY A 70 -2.42 -16.42 -37.00
C GLY A 70 -3.72 -17.09 -36.53
N ILE A 71 -4.36 -16.55 -35.48
CA ILE A 71 -5.62 -17.10 -34.95
C ILE A 71 -6.71 -16.06 -35.15
N LYS A 72 -7.82 -16.49 -35.75
CA LYS A 72 -8.99 -15.66 -35.95
C LYS A 72 -9.97 -15.90 -34.82
N GLU A 73 -10.40 -14.82 -34.19
CA GLU A 73 -11.48 -14.85 -33.21
C GLU A 73 -12.77 -14.32 -33.81
N ASP A 74 -13.85 -15.10 -33.69
CA ASP A 74 -15.19 -14.58 -33.87
C ASP A 74 -15.65 -13.90 -32.59
N LYS A 75 -15.69 -12.57 -32.62
CA LYS A 75 -16.07 -11.72 -31.48
C LYS A 75 -17.49 -11.96 -30.98
N ALA A 76 -18.39 -12.53 -31.80
CA ALA A 76 -19.76 -12.78 -31.39
C ALA A 76 -19.91 -14.09 -30.61
N SER A 77 -19.15 -15.13 -30.99
CA SER A 77 -19.24 -16.47 -30.40
C SER A 77 -18.09 -16.82 -29.45
N GLY A 78 -16.98 -16.06 -29.51
CA GLY A 78 -15.73 -16.36 -28.83
C GLY A 78 -15.03 -17.62 -29.37
N ILE A 79 -15.42 -18.07 -30.57
CA ILE A 79 -14.81 -19.22 -31.24
C ILE A 79 -13.49 -18.78 -31.88
N LEU A 80 -12.47 -19.63 -31.73
CA LEU A 80 -11.12 -19.38 -32.23
C LEU A 80 -10.79 -20.38 -33.34
N GLU A 81 -10.31 -19.86 -34.47
CA GLU A 81 -9.95 -20.62 -35.67
C GLU A 81 -8.45 -20.47 -35.97
N ASP A 82 -7.75 -21.59 -36.19
CA ASP A 82 -6.30 -21.67 -36.36
C ASP A 82 -5.84 -21.43 -37.81
N ILE A 83 -6.08 -20.25 -38.37
CA ILE A 83 -5.85 -19.99 -39.82
C ILE A 83 -4.37 -20.06 -40.24
N GLY A 84 -3.46 -19.60 -39.40
CA GLY A 84 -2.05 -19.37 -39.72
C GLY A 84 -1.79 -18.00 -40.33
N LEU A 85 -0.51 -17.62 -40.37
CA LEU A 85 -0.06 -16.36 -40.95
C LEU A 85 0.32 -16.53 -42.43
N ASP A 86 0.04 -15.50 -43.21
CA ASP A 86 0.53 -15.40 -44.58
C ASP A 86 2.05 -15.14 -44.63
N ILE A 87 2.60 -15.19 -45.85
CA ILE A 87 4.04 -15.00 -46.07
C ILE A 87 4.51 -13.59 -45.69
N ASN A 88 3.70 -12.56 -45.95
CA ASN A 88 4.08 -11.17 -45.68
C ASN A 88 4.24 -10.92 -44.18
N ASN A 89 3.31 -11.45 -43.38
CA ASN A 89 3.38 -11.40 -41.92
C ASN A 89 4.59 -12.19 -41.40
N CYS A 90 4.84 -13.39 -41.93
CA CYS A 90 6.01 -14.20 -41.56
C CYS A 90 7.33 -13.48 -41.89
N ASP A 91 7.42 -12.88 -43.07
CA ASP A 91 8.61 -12.16 -43.54
C ASP A 91 8.89 -10.91 -42.73
N LEU A 92 7.83 -10.21 -42.27
CA LEU A 92 7.98 -9.09 -41.36
C LEU A 92 8.47 -9.55 -39.99
N LEU A 93 7.78 -10.50 -39.36
CA LEU A 93 8.08 -10.96 -38.00
C LEU A 93 9.48 -11.58 -37.89
N SER A 94 9.94 -12.27 -38.94
CA SER A 94 11.30 -12.84 -38.99
C SER A 94 12.43 -11.79 -39.05
N LYS A 95 12.11 -10.54 -39.42
CA LYS A 95 13.06 -9.42 -39.48
C LYS A 95 13.06 -8.56 -38.21
N ILE A 96 12.14 -8.82 -37.28
CA ILE A 96 12.04 -8.03 -36.04
C ILE A 96 13.17 -8.40 -35.09
N ASP A 97 14.01 -7.42 -34.80
CA ASP A 97 14.95 -7.47 -33.70
C ASP A 97 14.34 -6.76 -32.48
N LEU A 98 14.08 -7.55 -31.44
CA LEU A 98 13.43 -7.09 -30.21
C LEU A 98 14.26 -6.08 -29.43
N SER A 99 15.58 -5.99 -29.66
CA SER A 99 16.42 -4.96 -29.05
C SER A 99 16.02 -3.56 -29.52
N TYR A 100 15.72 -3.38 -30.81
CA TYR A 100 15.23 -2.09 -31.35
C TYR A 100 13.81 -1.78 -30.88
N VAL A 101 12.97 -2.81 -30.69
CA VAL A 101 11.65 -2.66 -30.06
C VAL A 101 11.82 -2.13 -28.63
N SER A 102 12.71 -2.73 -27.84
CA SER A 102 13.00 -2.31 -26.48
C SER A 102 13.52 -0.87 -26.41
N GLN A 103 14.45 -0.49 -27.30
CA GLN A 103 14.94 0.90 -27.43
C GLN A 103 13.83 1.90 -27.82
N LYS A 104 12.87 1.48 -28.65
CA LYS A 104 11.69 2.31 -28.96
C LYS A 104 10.85 2.53 -27.71
N PHE A 105 10.62 1.50 -26.90
CA PHE A 105 9.91 1.64 -25.63
C PHE A 105 10.65 2.46 -24.60
N GLU A 106 11.98 2.42 -24.57
CA GLU A 106 12.79 3.33 -23.75
C GLU A 106 12.53 4.79 -24.12
N LYS A 107 12.35 5.12 -25.41
CA LYS A 107 11.97 6.47 -25.84
C LYS A 107 10.53 6.83 -25.49
N ILE A 108 9.62 5.86 -25.49
CA ILE A 108 8.18 6.07 -25.18
C ILE A 108 7.96 6.22 -23.67
N CYS A 109 8.61 5.40 -22.84
CA CYS A 109 8.32 5.25 -21.41
C CYS A 109 9.54 5.41 -20.48
N LYS A 110 10.74 5.69 -21.00
CA LYS A 110 12.03 5.74 -20.27
C LYS A 110 12.48 4.41 -19.65
N VAL A 111 11.83 3.31 -20.03
CA VAL A 111 12.13 1.97 -19.53
C VAL A 111 12.12 1.02 -20.73
N GLY A 112 13.18 0.23 -20.87
CA GLY A 112 13.24 -0.86 -21.85
C GLY A 112 12.31 -2.01 -21.44
N LEU A 113 11.90 -2.81 -22.41
CA LEU A 113 11.01 -3.95 -22.20
C LEU A 113 11.69 -5.27 -22.53
N ASP A 114 11.35 -6.29 -21.75
CA ASP A 114 11.68 -7.68 -22.04
C ASP A 114 10.52 -8.34 -22.79
N LEU A 115 10.82 -8.73 -24.02
CA LEU A 115 9.90 -9.36 -24.95
C LEU A 115 10.55 -10.62 -25.51
N ASP A 116 9.74 -11.58 -25.91
CA ASP A 116 10.20 -12.74 -26.67
C ASP A 116 9.22 -13.03 -27.81
N LEU A 117 9.74 -13.39 -28.98
CA LEU A 117 8.94 -13.66 -30.17
C LEU A 117 9.31 -15.04 -30.69
N GLN A 118 8.38 -15.98 -30.60
CA GLN A 118 8.62 -17.38 -30.95
C GLN A 118 7.77 -17.79 -32.13
N VAL A 119 8.33 -18.63 -33.00
CA VAL A 119 7.61 -19.24 -34.12
C VAL A 119 7.21 -20.66 -33.78
N PHE A 120 6.01 -21.07 -34.15
CA PHE A 120 5.56 -22.46 -34.07
C PHE A 120 4.73 -22.84 -35.30
N GLN A 121 4.53 -24.14 -35.51
CA GLN A 121 3.85 -24.67 -36.69
C GLN A 121 2.80 -25.72 -36.30
N LEU A 122 1.67 -25.70 -37.00
CA LEU A 122 0.64 -26.74 -36.93
C LEU A 122 0.37 -27.24 -38.35
N GLY A 123 0.85 -28.45 -38.65
CA GLY A 123 0.91 -28.94 -40.02
C GLY A 123 1.80 -28.03 -40.87
N THR A 124 1.23 -27.45 -41.93
CA THR A 124 1.95 -26.52 -42.84
C THR A 124 1.78 -25.05 -42.49
N ARG A 125 0.92 -24.71 -41.52
CA ARG A 125 0.59 -23.34 -41.12
C ARG A 125 1.60 -22.83 -40.10
N LYS A 126 2.08 -21.60 -40.29
CA LYS A 126 3.00 -20.91 -39.38
C LYS A 126 2.26 -19.93 -38.48
N PHE A 127 2.69 -19.85 -37.23
CA PHE A 127 2.14 -18.99 -36.20
C PHE A 127 3.29 -18.37 -35.41
N TYR A 128 2.99 -17.28 -34.69
CA TYR A 128 3.94 -16.65 -33.78
C TYR A 128 3.31 -16.41 -32.42
N SER A 129 4.11 -16.48 -31.36
CA SER A 129 3.75 -16.05 -30.01
C SER A 129 4.64 -14.88 -29.60
N LEU A 130 4.00 -13.75 -29.27
CA LEU A 130 4.67 -12.61 -28.65
C LEU A 130 4.45 -12.69 -27.14
N LEU A 131 5.54 -12.89 -26.39
CA LEU A 131 5.56 -12.96 -24.95
C LEU A 131 5.99 -11.60 -24.41
N ILE A 132 5.21 -11.07 -23.46
CA ILE A 132 5.40 -9.73 -22.91
C ILE A 132 5.60 -9.88 -21.40
N GLU A 133 6.81 -9.57 -20.92
CA GLU A 133 7.13 -9.65 -19.50
C GLU A 133 6.38 -8.60 -18.69
N LYS A 134 5.95 -8.98 -17.47
CA LYS A 134 5.42 -8.04 -16.50
C LYS A 134 6.51 -7.06 -16.08
N GLN A 135 6.20 -5.77 -16.09
CA GLN A 135 7.07 -4.76 -15.50
C GLN A 135 6.71 -4.49 -14.04
N ASN A 136 7.75 -4.29 -13.22
CA ASN A 136 7.59 -3.97 -11.79
C ASN A 136 7.08 -2.54 -11.57
N ASN A 137 7.41 -1.64 -12.49
CA ASN A 137 7.01 -0.25 -12.51
C ASN A 137 5.87 -0.04 -13.50
N VAL A 138 5.02 0.93 -13.21
CA VAL A 138 3.97 1.35 -14.13
C VAL A 138 4.60 2.18 -15.24
N LEU A 139 4.48 1.68 -16.46
CA LEU A 139 4.96 2.32 -17.68
C LEU A 139 3.94 3.37 -18.14
N ILE A 140 4.44 4.57 -18.40
CA ILE A 140 3.61 5.72 -18.78
C ILE A 140 4.26 6.40 -19.99
N PRO A 141 3.54 6.64 -21.10
CA PRO A 141 4.07 7.37 -22.23
C PRO A 141 4.45 8.80 -21.84
N VAL A 142 5.65 9.24 -22.21
CA VAL A 142 6.17 10.58 -21.88
C VAL A 142 5.71 11.66 -22.86
N ASN A 143 5.28 11.25 -24.05
CA ASN A 143 4.77 12.10 -25.13
C ASN A 143 3.54 11.44 -25.79
N ASP A 144 2.83 12.20 -26.62
CA ASP A 144 1.76 11.66 -27.46
C ASP A 144 2.36 10.92 -28.66
N PHE A 145 1.85 9.72 -28.93
CA PHE A 145 2.20 8.91 -30.11
C PHE A 145 0.90 8.48 -30.82
N PRO A 146 0.29 9.35 -31.64
CA PRO A 146 -1.00 9.11 -32.29
C PRO A 146 -1.00 7.85 -33.16
N ASP A 147 0.09 7.61 -33.89
CA ASP A 147 0.26 6.45 -34.77
C ASP A 147 0.22 5.12 -34.01
N TYR A 148 0.56 5.14 -32.72
CA TYR A 148 0.55 3.97 -31.84
C TYR A 148 -0.68 3.95 -30.91
N LYS A 149 -1.58 4.93 -31.05
CA LYS A 149 -2.75 5.13 -30.18
C LYS A 149 -2.37 5.28 -28.70
N LEU A 150 -1.24 5.91 -28.42
CA LEU A 150 -0.77 6.21 -27.08
C LEU A 150 -0.83 7.71 -26.82
N LYS A 151 -1.33 8.10 -25.65
CA LYS A 151 -1.33 9.49 -25.19
C LYS A 151 -0.37 9.66 -24.04
N LYS A 152 0.19 10.85 -23.93
CA LYS A 152 1.04 11.25 -22.82
C LYS A 152 0.29 11.11 -21.50
N GLY A 153 0.92 10.43 -20.54
CA GLY A 153 0.37 10.29 -19.19
C GLY A 153 -0.67 9.18 -19.03
N ASP A 154 -1.15 8.53 -20.10
CA ASP A 154 -2.13 7.45 -19.98
C ASP A 154 -1.52 6.21 -19.32
N ILE A 155 -2.18 5.70 -18.29
CA ILE A 155 -1.85 4.43 -17.65
C ILE A 155 -2.73 3.35 -18.29
N THR A 156 -2.22 2.70 -19.34
CA THR A 156 -2.93 1.60 -20.00
C THR A 156 -2.55 0.28 -19.34
N TYR A 157 -3.52 -0.57 -18.99
CA TYR A 157 -3.29 -1.87 -18.35
C TYR A 157 -4.31 -2.92 -18.82
N ARG A 158 -3.95 -4.20 -18.72
CA ARG A 158 -4.83 -5.31 -19.13
C ARG A 158 -5.79 -5.66 -17.99
N ALA A 159 -7.10 -5.52 -18.23
CA ALA A 159 -8.15 -5.90 -17.30
C ALA A 159 -9.39 -6.42 -18.04
N SER A 160 -10.02 -7.44 -17.46
CA SER A 160 -11.22 -8.09 -18.02
C SER A 160 -11.07 -8.48 -19.50
N GLY A 161 -9.88 -8.93 -19.90
CA GLY A 161 -9.55 -9.33 -21.28
C GLY A 161 -9.40 -8.16 -22.25
N LYS A 162 -9.30 -6.92 -21.78
CA LYS A 162 -9.21 -5.72 -22.63
C LYS A 162 -8.14 -4.77 -22.13
N ASN A 163 -7.77 -3.83 -22.99
CA ASN A 163 -6.91 -2.71 -22.62
C ASN A 163 -7.78 -1.61 -22.01
N GLU A 164 -7.62 -1.38 -20.71
CA GLU A 164 -8.28 -0.31 -19.97
C GLU A 164 -7.29 0.84 -19.71
N THR A 165 -7.80 2.06 -19.52
CA THR A 165 -7.02 3.22 -19.08
C THR A 165 -7.40 3.54 -17.64
N ALA A 166 -6.42 3.56 -16.73
CA ALA A 166 -6.66 3.70 -15.31
C ALA A 166 -6.95 5.15 -14.87
N ASN A 167 -6.43 6.16 -15.57
CA ASN A 167 -6.39 7.54 -15.08
C ASN A 167 -7.35 8.51 -15.82
N HIS A 168 -8.42 7.99 -16.42
CA HIS A 168 -9.49 8.84 -16.96
C HIS A 168 -10.45 9.35 -15.88
N SER A 169 -10.67 8.56 -14.82
CA SER A 169 -11.53 8.94 -13.69
C SER A 169 -10.95 8.45 -12.35
N ALA A 170 -11.38 9.09 -11.26
CA ALA A 170 -10.97 8.68 -9.91
C ALA A 170 -11.39 7.24 -9.57
N GLN A 171 -12.53 6.79 -10.10
CA GLN A 171 -13.03 5.42 -9.88
C GLN A 171 -12.14 4.38 -10.57
N GLU A 172 -11.78 4.59 -11.84
CA GLU A 172 -10.88 3.71 -12.58
C GLU A 172 -9.49 3.68 -11.95
N PHE A 173 -9.02 4.84 -11.47
CA PHE A 173 -7.71 4.94 -10.83
C PHE A 173 -7.68 4.17 -9.51
N ASN A 174 -8.72 4.30 -8.69
CA ASN A 174 -8.85 3.53 -7.45
C ASN A 174 -8.94 2.03 -7.71
N ARG A 175 -9.64 1.60 -8.78
CA ARG A 175 -9.68 0.18 -9.19
C ARG A 175 -8.30 -0.34 -9.57
N PHE A 176 -7.54 0.44 -10.34
CA PHE A 176 -6.17 0.10 -10.72
C PHE A 176 -5.25 0.01 -9.48
N LEU A 177 -5.34 0.97 -8.56
CA LEU A 177 -4.59 0.94 -7.30
C LEU A 177 -4.91 -0.29 -6.46
N GLN A 178 -6.18 -0.69 -6.36
CA GLN A 178 -6.57 -1.92 -5.66
C GLN A 178 -5.96 -3.16 -6.32
N ILE A 179 -5.95 -3.23 -7.65
CA ILE A 179 -5.31 -4.34 -8.39
C ILE A 179 -3.81 -4.36 -8.09
N LYS A 180 -3.13 -3.22 -8.14
CA LYS A 180 -1.69 -3.12 -7.83
C LYS A 180 -1.36 -3.40 -6.36
N ALA A 181 -2.23 -3.00 -5.44
CA ALA A 181 -2.11 -3.33 -4.02
C ALA A 181 -2.36 -4.82 -3.75
N ASN A 182 -3.03 -5.55 -4.63
CA ASN A 182 -3.14 -7.01 -4.52
C ASN A 182 -1.93 -7.74 -5.16
N GLU A 183 -1.20 -7.09 -6.07
CA GLU A 183 -0.01 -7.65 -6.75
C GLU A 183 1.30 -7.53 -5.95
N LYS A 184 1.43 -6.50 -5.11
CA LYS A 184 2.52 -6.32 -4.13
C LYS A 184 1.90 -6.21 -2.75
N ASN A 185 2.59 -6.69 -1.70
CA ASN A 185 2.06 -6.77 -0.33
C ASN A 185 1.21 -5.53 0.01
N LYS A 186 -0.12 -5.72 0.09
CA LYS A 186 -1.16 -4.68 0.20
C LYS A 186 -0.82 -3.61 1.22
N GLU A 187 -0.22 -4.06 2.31
CA GLU A 187 0.19 -3.25 3.43
C GLU A 187 1.32 -2.26 3.10
N PHE A 188 2.29 -2.66 2.28
CA PHE A 188 3.38 -1.79 1.85
C PHE A 188 2.86 -0.69 0.92
N MET A 189 1.97 -1.01 -0.02
CA MET A 189 1.42 -0.02 -0.96
C MET A 189 0.46 0.95 -0.25
N GLU A 190 -0.27 0.51 0.78
CA GLU A 190 -1.05 1.42 1.64
C GLU A 190 -0.16 2.40 2.41
N ILE A 191 1.01 1.96 2.89
CA ILE A 191 1.99 2.85 3.53
C ILE A 191 2.61 3.81 2.51
N TRP A 192 3.02 3.29 1.34
CA TRP A 192 3.61 4.09 0.27
C TRP A 192 2.68 5.14 -0.32
N SER A 193 1.42 4.80 -0.54
CA SER A 193 0.42 5.75 -1.07
C SER A 193 0.15 6.92 -0.12
N LYS A 194 0.29 6.71 1.20
CA LYS A 194 0.18 7.78 2.20
C LYS A 194 1.38 8.70 2.22
N LEU A 195 2.58 8.15 2.01
CA LEU A 195 3.86 8.88 2.03
C LEU A 195 4.27 9.43 0.66
N LEU A 196 3.51 9.09 -0.39
CA LEU A 196 3.82 9.39 -1.79
C LEU A 196 4.09 10.88 -2.08
N PRO A 197 3.31 11.84 -1.53
CA PRO A 197 3.58 13.27 -1.72
C PRO A 197 4.97 13.68 -1.21
N GLU A 198 5.34 13.21 -0.02
CA GLU A 198 6.60 13.54 0.64
C GLU A 198 7.80 12.81 -0.01
N MET A 199 7.56 11.57 -0.45
CA MET A 199 8.54 10.75 -1.15
C MET A 199 8.89 11.30 -2.54
N PHE A 200 7.93 11.93 -3.22
CA PHE A 200 8.15 12.56 -4.51
C PHE A 200 9.07 13.79 -4.38
N ASP A 201 8.90 14.58 -3.31
CA ASP A 201 9.74 15.74 -3.02
C ASP A 201 11.18 15.37 -2.67
N ILE A 202 11.38 14.24 -1.99
CA ILE A 202 12.70 13.77 -1.55
C ILE A 202 13.41 12.95 -2.63
N ASN A 203 12.64 12.21 -3.44
CA ASN A 203 13.12 11.30 -4.48
C ASN A 203 14.25 10.35 -4.00
N PRO A 204 14.03 9.55 -2.93
CA PRO A 204 15.06 8.70 -2.37
C PRO A 204 15.40 7.52 -3.29
N ARG A 205 16.70 7.19 -3.40
CA ARG A 205 17.19 6.05 -4.19
C ARG A 205 16.90 4.70 -3.55
N GLU A 206 16.84 4.66 -2.23
CA GLU A 206 16.60 3.45 -1.44
C GLU A 206 15.65 3.81 -0.30
N VAL A 207 14.74 2.89 0.02
CA VAL A 207 13.73 3.09 1.07
C VAL A 207 13.64 1.84 1.92
N LEU A 208 13.79 2.01 3.22
CA LEU A 208 13.59 0.95 4.20
C LEU A 208 12.40 1.32 5.08
N ILE A 209 11.41 0.43 5.18
CA ILE A 209 10.25 0.59 6.05
C ILE A 209 10.27 -0.55 7.06
N ILE A 210 10.31 -0.22 8.34
CA ILE A 210 10.21 -1.20 9.42
C ILE A 210 8.78 -1.15 9.98
N ASN A 211 8.07 -2.28 9.93
CA ASN A 211 6.72 -2.44 10.47
C ASN A 211 6.78 -3.31 11.74
N PRO A 212 6.94 -2.68 12.91
CA PRO A 212 7.08 -3.39 14.17
C PRO A 212 5.81 -4.08 14.64
N LYS A 213 4.64 -3.68 14.14
CA LYS A 213 3.37 -4.35 14.46
C LYS A 213 3.36 -5.77 13.89
N HIS A 214 3.83 -5.93 12.66
CA HIS A 214 3.81 -7.20 11.93
C HIS A 214 5.16 -7.91 11.87
N ASN A 215 6.18 -7.41 12.59
CA ASN A 215 7.51 -8.01 12.61
C ASN A 215 8.09 -8.14 11.19
N LYS A 216 7.91 -7.11 10.36
CA LYS A 216 8.34 -7.11 8.95
C LYS A 216 9.19 -5.90 8.63
N VAL A 217 10.21 -6.11 7.81
CA VAL A 217 10.94 -5.05 7.12
C VAL A 217 10.61 -5.13 5.65
N TYR A 218 10.41 -3.97 5.04
CA TYR A 218 10.25 -3.81 3.62
C TYR A 218 11.39 -2.94 3.10
N GLY A 219 12.07 -3.40 2.05
CA GLY A 219 13.16 -2.68 1.41
C GLY A 219 12.83 -2.43 -0.05
N PHE A 220 12.98 -1.19 -0.50
CA PHE A 220 12.96 -0.82 -1.90
C PHE A 220 14.35 -0.35 -2.31
N ASN A 221 14.93 -1.04 -3.29
CA ASN A 221 16.18 -0.64 -3.93
C ASN A 221 15.86 -0.07 -5.31
N GLY A 222 16.09 1.22 -5.50
CA GLY A 222 15.80 1.92 -6.76
C GLY A 222 16.79 1.62 -7.89
N LYS A 223 17.94 0.98 -7.61
CA LYS A 223 18.89 0.52 -8.64
C LYS A 223 18.37 -0.74 -9.33
N ASP A 224 17.83 -1.67 -8.55
CA ASP A 224 17.35 -2.97 -9.04
C ASP A 224 15.82 -3.00 -9.20
N ASN A 225 15.11 -1.94 -8.76
CA ASN A 225 13.65 -1.84 -8.71
C ASN A 225 12.96 -3.02 -8.01
N VAL A 226 13.67 -3.67 -7.08
CA VAL A 226 13.16 -4.80 -6.31
C VAL A 226 12.59 -4.29 -5.01
N LEU A 227 11.33 -4.68 -4.77
CA LEU A 227 10.71 -4.59 -3.46
C LEU A 227 10.88 -5.94 -2.76
N SER A 228 11.62 -5.95 -1.66
CA SER A 228 11.78 -7.12 -0.80
C SER A 228 11.04 -6.92 0.52
N SER A 229 10.57 -8.01 1.10
CA SER A 229 10.11 -8.03 2.49
C SER A 229 10.71 -9.22 3.20
N SER A 230 11.10 -9.01 4.46
CA SER A 230 11.62 -10.08 5.31
C SER A 230 10.94 -9.99 6.68
N ASP A 231 10.62 -11.14 7.23
CA ASP A 231 10.20 -11.25 8.63
C ASP A 231 11.43 -11.01 9.51
N ILE A 232 11.26 -10.21 10.55
CA ILE A 232 12.29 -9.94 11.53
C ILE A 232 11.75 -10.22 12.94
N GLU A 233 12.56 -10.85 13.77
CA GLU A 233 12.25 -10.93 15.19
C GLU A 233 12.57 -9.58 15.83
N ILE A 234 11.52 -8.85 16.20
CA ILE A 234 11.64 -7.59 16.93
C ILE A 234 11.39 -7.90 18.39
N ASP A 235 12.44 -7.72 19.20
CA ASP A 235 12.29 -7.68 20.64
C ASP A 235 11.48 -6.42 21.02
N LYS A 236 10.22 -6.63 21.39
CA LYS A 236 9.25 -5.59 21.78
C LYS A 236 9.35 -5.22 23.27
N SER A 237 10.27 -5.82 24.03
CA SER A 237 10.51 -5.44 25.42
C SER A 237 11.02 -3.99 25.51
N GLU A 238 10.78 -3.29 26.63
CA GLU A 238 11.26 -1.91 26.81
C GLU A 238 12.78 -1.77 26.62
N SER A 239 13.53 -2.82 26.91
CA SER A 239 14.98 -2.94 26.72
C SER A 239 15.40 -3.51 25.36
N GLY A 240 14.45 -3.86 24.50
CA GLY A 240 14.71 -4.43 23.18
C GLY A 240 15.41 -3.41 22.29
N VAL A 241 16.34 -3.88 21.45
CA VAL A 241 17.17 -3.03 20.56
C VAL A 241 16.32 -2.05 19.74
N PHE A 242 15.13 -2.47 19.32
CA PHE A 242 14.21 -1.61 18.57
C PHE A 242 13.62 -0.47 19.42
N ASN A 243 13.23 -0.74 20.67
CA ASN A 243 12.76 0.29 21.59
C ASN A 243 13.89 1.21 22.06
N ILE A 244 15.13 0.70 22.15
CA ILE A 244 16.31 1.55 22.38
C ILE A 244 16.52 2.52 21.21
N ILE A 245 16.40 2.05 19.96
CA ILE A 245 16.49 2.91 18.77
C ILE A 245 15.34 3.93 18.73
N LEU A 246 14.10 3.52 19.00
CA LEU A 246 12.95 4.43 19.07
C LEU A 246 13.08 5.46 20.20
N ASN A 247 13.59 5.06 21.36
CA ASN A 247 13.84 5.94 22.49
C ASN A 247 15.00 6.91 22.19
N ALA A 248 16.04 6.47 21.48
CA ALA A 248 17.12 7.34 21.02
C ALA A 248 16.63 8.36 19.97
N ILE A 249 15.73 7.95 19.06
CA ILE A 249 15.08 8.84 18.08
C ILE A 249 14.14 9.84 18.79
N SER A 250 13.44 9.39 19.83
CA SER A 250 12.56 10.23 20.66
C SER A 250 13.35 11.18 21.58
N ALA A 251 14.55 10.79 22.01
CA ALA A 251 15.42 11.56 22.90
C ALA A 251 16.34 12.54 22.16
N GLY A 252 16.58 12.33 20.86
CA GLY A 252 17.18 13.34 20.00
C GLY A 252 16.18 14.47 19.78
N GLU A 253 16.60 15.73 19.93
CA GLU A 253 15.77 16.88 19.61
C GLU A 253 15.37 16.82 18.12
N ILE A 254 14.17 16.28 17.88
CA ILE A 254 13.51 16.19 16.57
C ILE A 254 13.63 17.56 15.89
N GLY A 255 14.37 17.62 14.79
CA GLY A 255 14.56 18.84 14.00
C GLY A 255 15.86 19.62 14.21
N LYS A 256 16.81 19.19 15.05
CA LYS A 256 18.16 19.79 15.06
C LYS A 256 19.05 19.19 13.96
N ILE A 257 19.45 20.07 13.05
CA ILE A 257 20.47 19.81 12.03
C ILE A 257 21.81 19.62 12.77
N SER A 258 22.47 18.50 12.55
CA SER A 258 23.86 18.28 12.95
C SER A 258 24.70 18.15 11.70
N ASP A 259 25.74 18.97 11.61
CA ASP A 259 26.66 19.00 10.47
C ASP A 259 27.84 18.01 10.67
N ASP A 260 27.77 17.17 11.71
CA ASP A 260 28.82 16.23 12.07
C ASP A 260 28.80 14.99 11.16
N GLU A 261 29.92 14.76 10.49
CA GLU A 261 30.14 13.60 9.63
C GLU A 261 29.94 12.28 10.39
N GLY A 262 29.10 11.38 9.86
CA GLY A 262 28.79 10.09 10.47
C GLY A 262 27.55 10.05 11.38
N LYS A 263 26.87 11.18 11.61
CA LYS A 263 25.56 11.19 12.28
C LYS A 263 24.40 11.18 11.26
N PRO A 264 23.47 10.23 11.33
CA PRO A 264 22.35 10.17 10.40
C PRO A 264 21.38 11.35 10.58
N LEU A 265 20.89 11.88 9.45
CA LEU A 265 19.84 12.89 9.39
C LEU A 265 18.48 12.24 9.68
N TYR A 266 17.84 12.61 10.79
CA TYR A 266 16.48 12.19 11.11
C TYR A 266 15.49 13.32 10.79
N LYS A 267 14.67 13.13 9.74
CA LYS A 267 13.57 14.03 9.39
C LYS A 267 12.26 13.24 9.51
N ILE A 268 11.35 13.69 10.37
CA ILE A 268 9.98 13.16 10.40
C ILE A 268 9.30 13.61 9.11
N VAL A 269 9.06 12.67 8.22
CA VAL A 269 8.46 12.96 6.91
C VAL A 269 6.94 12.87 6.95
N GLY A 270 6.38 12.18 7.94
CA GLY A 270 4.94 12.10 8.22
C GLY A 270 4.68 11.29 9.50
N GLU A 271 3.62 11.63 10.23
CA GLU A 271 3.15 10.88 11.41
C GLU A 271 1.84 10.18 11.04
N VAL A 272 1.84 8.85 10.97
CA VAL A 272 0.57 8.10 10.89
C VAL A 272 -0.02 8.07 12.29
N LYS A 273 -0.79 9.11 12.63
CA LYS A 273 -1.66 9.05 13.80
C LYS A 273 -2.61 7.88 13.60
N SER A 274 -2.55 6.92 14.53
CA SER A 274 -3.47 5.80 14.58
C SER A 274 -4.91 6.33 14.54
N LEU A 275 -5.55 6.22 13.37
CA LEU A 275 -7.00 6.40 13.17
C LEU A 275 -7.79 5.18 13.69
N ALA A 276 -7.23 4.36 14.57
CA ALA A 276 -8.11 3.65 15.50
C ALA A 276 -8.54 4.72 16.52
N PRO A 277 -9.83 5.11 16.60
CA PRO A 277 -10.30 5.81 17.77
C PRO A 277 -9.93 4.92 18.95
N ARG A 278 -8.97 5.34 19.77
CA ARG A 278 -8.86 4.74 21.10
C ARG A 278 -10.21 5.01 21.74
N ASP A 279 -10.96 3.96 22.05
CA ASP A 279 -12.22 4.14 22.76
C ASP A 279 -11.92 4.94 24.03
N PHE A 280 -12.55 6.11 24.13
CA PHE A 280 -12.27 7.06 25.17
C PHE A 280 -13.55 7.50 25.85
N ILE A 281 -13.43 7.80 27.13
CA ILE A 281 -14.48 8.35 27.96
C ILE A 281 -14.10 9.76 28.41
N TYR A 282 -15.12 10.61 28.54
CA TYR A 282 -14.94 11.95 29.10
C TYR A 282 -14.90 11.90 30.63
N LEU A 283 -14.36 12.95 31.27
CA LEU A 283 -14.30 13.05 32.74
C LEU A 283 -15.68 12.82 33.41
N ILE A 284 -16.77 13.26 32.78
CA ILE A 284 -18.13 13.08 33.30
C ILE A 284 -18.51 11.59 33.32
N THR A 285 -18.22 10.87 32.25
CA THR A 285 -18.46 9.43 32.13
C THR A 285 -17.57 8.66 33.10
N LEU A 286 -16.28 9.03 33.19
CA LEU A 286 -15.34 8.49 34.16
C LEU A 286 -15.85 8.67 35.60
N GLU A 287 -16.29 9.87 35.96
CA GLU A 287 -16.85 10.16 37.28
C GLU A 287 -18.08 9.31 37.58
N LYS A 288 -18.98 9.14 36.61
CA LYS A 288 -20.18 8.31 36.77
C LYS A 288 -19.81 6.85 37.02
N GLN A 289 -18.97 6.26 36.17
CA GLN A 289 -18.60 4.85 36.27
C GLN A 289 -17.74 4.56 37.51
N ALA A 290 -16.78 5.43 37.83
CA ALA A 290 -15.99 5.32 39.06
C ALA A 290 -16.86 5.48 40.30
N LYS A 291 -17.87 6.38 40.27
CA LYS A 291 -18.84 6.44 41.35
C LYS A 291 -19.59 5.14 41.45
N GLU A 292 -20.19 4.60 40.40
CA GLU A 292 -20.95 3.34 40.44
C GLU A 292 -20.17 2.20 41.10
N LYS A 293 -18.91 2.00 40.71
CA LYS A 293 -18.05 0.93 41.24
C LYS A 293 -17.42 1.21 42.61
N SER A 294 -17.43 2.47 43.09
CA SER A 294 -16.80 2.83 44.36
C SER A 294 -17.66 2.55 45.58
N ILE A 295 -17.05 2.05 46.65
CA ILE A 295 -17.65 1.91 47.99
C ILE A 295 -17.74 3.25 48.74
N TYR A 296 -16.94 4.24 48.33
CA TYR A 296 -16.90 5.59 48.93
C TYR A 296 -17.62 6.63 48.06
N LYS A 297 -18.22 7.62 48.71
CA LYS A 297 -18.76 8.83 48.10
C LYS A 297 -17.64 9.85 47.88
N PHE A 298 -17.57 10.39 46.66
CA PHE A 298 -16.58 11.41 46.32
C PHE A 298 -17.12 12.41 45.30
N THR A 299 -16.43 13.54 45.20
CA THR A 299 -16.73 14.66 44.30
C THR A 299 -15.77 14.70 43.12
N ASN A 300 -16.11 15.44 42.07
CA ASN A 300 -15.22 15.67 40.93
C ASN A 300 -13.85 16.23 41.34
N GLN A 301 -13.80 17.11 42.35
CA GLN A 301 -12.53 17.67 42.86
C GLN A 301 -11.64 16.59 43.46
N GLN A 302 -12.21 15.63 44.20
CA GLN A 302 -11.47 14.52 44.79
C GLN A 302 -11.01 13.53 43.72
N LEU A 303 -11.83 13.29 42.70
CA LEU A 303 -11.43 12.51 41.53
C LEU A 303 -10.21 13.12 40.82
N LYS A 304 -10.20 14.45 40.62
CA LYS A 304 -9.05 15.14 40.04
C LYS A 304 -7.81 15.11 40.95
N ALA A 305 -7.99 15.17 42.27
CA ALA A 305 -6.90 15.02 43.22
C ALA A 305 -6.27 13.61 43.15
N ALA A 306 -7.08 12.56 42.99
CA ALA A 306 -6.59 11.20 42.78
C ALA A 306 -5.81 11.08 41.45
N ILE A 307 -6.32 11.66 40.36
CA ILE A 307 -5.61 11.71 39.05
C ILE A 307 -4.26 12.45 39.17
N CYS A 308 -4.21 13.53 39.95
CA CYS A 308 -2.96 14.24 40.23
C CYS A 308 -2.00 13.41 41.09
N HIS A 309 -2.50 12.68 42.08
CA HIS A 309 -1.69 11.80 42.93
C HIS A 309 -1.04 10.66 42.13
N LEU A 310 -1.76 10.13 41.14
CA LEU A 310 -1.27 9.12 40.20
C LEU A 310 -0.19 9.65 39.24
N GLY A 311 0.13 10.95 39.30
CA GLY A 311 1.14 11.57 38.44
C GLY A 311 0.70 11.72 36.98
N TRP A 312 -0.60 11.62 36.70
CA TRP A 312 -1.13 11.70 35.33
C TRP A 312 -1.25 13.15 34.85
N VAL A 313 -1.38 14.09 35.79
CA VAL A 313 -1.48 15.53 35.56
C VAL A 313 -0.65 16.28 36.58
N ASN A 314 -0.18 17.47 36.21
CA ASN A 314 0.67 18.30 37.06
C ASN A 314 -0.09 19.07 38.16
N SER A 315 -1.42 19.12 38.09
CA SER A 315 -2.23 19.89 39.04
C SER A 315 -3.62 19.29 39.20
N ALA A 316 -4.10 19.19 40.45
CA ALA A 316 -5.45 18.73 40.78
C ALA A 316 -6.58 19.66 40.27
N THR A 317 -6.26 20.89 39.83
CA THR A 317 -7.23 21.85 39.29
C THR A 317 -7.18 21.98 37.77
N PHE A 318 -6.69 20.96 37.07
CA PHE A 318 -6.54 21.00 35.62
C PHE A 318 -7.85 21.28 34.87
N LYS A 319 -7.74 22.05 33.77
CA LYS A 319 -8.84 22.30 32.84
C LYS A 319 -8.96 21.13 31.87
N VAL A 320 -10.18 20.62 31.68
CA VAL A 320 -10.46 19.49 30.77
C VAL A 320 -10.58 19.97 29.33
N GLU A 321 -11.16 21.14 29.12
CA GLU A 321 -11.28 21.77 27.80
C GLU A 321 -10.17 22.81 27.61
N ASN A 322 -9.52 22.74 26.45
CA ASN A 322 -8.36 23.53 26.06
C ASN A 322 -7.31 23.61 27.19
N PRO A 323 -6.79 22.46 27.67
CA PRO A 323 -5.74 22.46 28.67
C PRO A 323 -4.48 23.19 28.14
N PRO A 324 -3.76 23.94 28.99
CA PRO A 324 -2.42 24.42 28.66
C PRO A 324 -1.49 23.27 28.26
N GLU A 325 -0.49 23.56 27.43
CA GLU A 325 0.55 22.58 27.09
C GLU A 325 1.29 22.11 28.34
N GLY A 326 1.61 20.81 28.38
CA GLY A 326 2.21 20.18 29.56
C GLY A 326 1.25 19.90 30.72
N THR A 327 -0.08 19.99 30.53
CA THR A 327 -1.03 19.63 31.61
C THR A 327 -1.05 18.13 31.91
N VAL A 328 -0.97 17.29 30.86
CA VAL A 328 -0.97 15.82 30.94
C VAL A 328 0.47 15.32 30.79
N ILE A 329 0.87 14.35 31.60
CA ILE A 329 2.20 13.75 31.53
C ILE A 329 2.18 12.60 30.52
N GLU A 330 2.99 12.69 29.47
CA GLU A 330 2.94 11.80 28.29
C GLU A 330 3.27 10.33 28.60
N SER A 331 4.03 10.06 29.67
CA SER A 331 4.35 8.70 30.12
C SER A 331 3.12 7.89 30.56
N PHE A 332 1.96 8.53 30.73
CA PHE A 332 0.69 7.88 31.12
C PHE A 332 -0.36 7.87 30.00
N SER A 333 0.08 7.92 28.73
CA SER A 333 -0.78 7.93 27.55
C SER A 333 -1.72 6.73 27.40
N ASN A 334 -1.50 5.64 28.15
CA ASN A 334 -2.41 4.49 28.21
C ASN A 334 -3.70 4.78 29.02
N TYR A 335 -3.67 5.77 29.91
CA TYR A 335 -4.77 6.11 30.80
C TYR A 335 -5.40 7.47 30.48
N ILE A 336 -4.59 8.47 30.12
CA ILE A 336 -5.01 9.85 29.88
C ILE A 336 -4.27 10.45 28.68
N TRP A 337 -4.98 11.20 27.83
CA TRP A 337 -4.35 11.95 26.74
C TRP A 337 -5.21 13.14 26.30
N ILE A 338 -4.68 13.97 25.40
CA ILE A 338 -5.40 15.11 24.83
C ILE A 338 -5.87 14.75 23.41
N GLU A 339 -7.19 14.78 23.19
CA GLU A 339 -7.80 14.64 21.87
C GLU A 339 -8.12 15.99 21.24
N THR A 340 -8.08 16.04 19.90
CA THR A 340 -8.48 17.23 19.13
C THR A 340 -9.79 16.95 18.42
N LEU A 341 -10.88 17.56 18.90
CA LEU A 341 -12.23 17.42 18.34
C LEU A 341 -12.66 18.77 17.75
N ASP A 342 -12.91 18.82 16.44
CA ASP A 342 -13.44 20.00 15.72
C ASP A 342 -12.81 21.34 16.20
N SER A 343 -11.47 21.41 16.22
CA SER A 343 -10.65 22.56 16.64
C SER A 343 -10.57 22.87 18.15
N ARG A 344 -11.10 22.03 19.03
CA ARG A 344 -10.93 22.11 20.50
C ARG A 344 -10.09 20.95 21.02
N LYS A 345 -9.12 21.25 21.89
CA LYS A 345 -8.35 20.22 22.61
C LYS A 345 -9.09 19.82 23.87
N ARG A 346 -9.22 18.53 24.14
CA ARG A 346 -9.90 18.02 25.35
C ARG A 346 -9.16 16.86 25.96
N ILE A 347 -9.06 16.83 27.28
CA ILE A 347 -8.53 15.68 28.02
C ILE A 347 -9.55 14.55 28.00
N VAL A 348 -9.13 13.38 27.56
CA VAL A 348 -9.92 12.14 27.53
C VAL A 348 -9.20 11.02 28.27
N PHE A 349 -9.94 9.97 28.60
CA PHE A 349 -9.47 8.88 29.43
C PHE A 349 -9.78 7.52 28.80
N SER A 350 -8.95 6.52 29.07
CA SER A 350 -9.23 5.12 28.77
C SER A 350 -10.20 4.54 29.79
N GLU A 351 -11.07 3.58 29.42
CA GLU A 351 -11.91 2.88 30.40
C GLU A 351 -11.09 2.15 31.47
N GLN A 352 -9.88 1.70 31.13
CA GLN A 352 -8.98 0.99 32.04
C GLN A 352 -8.48 1.87 33.21
N CYS A 353 -8.62 3.20 33.11
CA CYS A 353 -8.20 4.10 34.18
C CYS A 353 -9.11 4.03 35.41
N ILE A 354 -10.33 3.50 35.27
CA ILE A 354 -11.31 3.43 36.36
C ILE A 354 -10.77 2.58 37.51
N ASP A 355 -10.23 1.39 37.20
CA ASP A 355 -9.81 0.45 38.23
C ASP A 355 -8.60 0.99 39.00
N VAL A 356 -7.65 1.64 38.31
CA VAL A 356 -6.48 2.29 38.93
C VAL A 356 -6.87 3.47 39.82
N ILE A 357 -7.85 4.27 39.39
CA ILE A 357 -8.40 5.35 40.23
C ILE A 357 -9.08 4.76 41.47
N LEU A 358 -9.83 3.66 41.32
CA LEU A 358 -10.53 3.04 42.44
C LEU A 358 -9.57 2.50 43.52
N GLU A 359 -8.40 1.98 43.14
CA GLU A 359 -7.35 1.58 44.10
C GLU A 359 -6.95 2.72 45.03
N VAL A 360 -6.75 3.92 44.49
CA VAL A 360 -6.44 5.13 45.29
C VAL A 360 -7.64 5.55 46.14
N MET A 361 -8.84 5.50 45.56
CA MET A 361 -10.07 5.93 46.24
C MET A 361 -10.50 4.96 47.35
N HIS A 362 -10.18 3.67 47.25
CA HIS A 362 -10.51 2.65 48.26
C HIS A 362 -9.46 2.54 49.35
N ASN A 363 -8.27 3.11 49.14
CA ASN A 363 -7.25 3.18 50.16
C ASN A 363 -7.56 4.31 51.18
N SER A 364 -8.14 3.93 52.32
CA SER A 364 -8.53 4.85 53.39
C SER A 364 -7.34 5.59 54.03
N GLU A 365 -6.14 5.05 53.96
CA GLU A 365 -4.92 5.71 54.47
C GLU A 365 -4.57 6.96 53.65
N LEU A 366 -4.97 6.99 52.38
CA LEU A 366 -4.72 8.10 51.46
C LEU A 366 -5.78 9.21 51.54
N HIS A 367 -6.90 9.00 52.24
CA HIS A 367 -8.01 9.96 52.23
C HIS A 367 -7.67 11.28 52.91
N MET A 368 -7.08 11.20 54.11
CA MET A 368 -6.67 12.40 54.84
C MET A 368 -5.58 13.19 54.11
N PRO A 369 -4.47 12.57 53.64
CA PRO A 369 -3.41 13.31 52.94
C PRO A 369 -3.81 13.82 51.55
N LEU A 370 -4.74 13.16 50.83
CA LEU A 370 -5.12 13.57 49.47
C LEU A 370 -6.37 14.43 49.39
N PHE A 371 -7.35 14.19 50.25
CA PHE A 371 -8.66 14.85 50.17
C PHE A 371 -8.93 15.82 51.33
N ASN A 372 -8.00 15.93 52.29
CA ASN A 372 -8.15 16.69 53.53
C ASN A 372 -9.39 16.28 54.37
N LYS A 373 -9.94 15.09 54.13
CA LYS A 373 -11.06 14.49 54.86
C LYS A 373 -11.17 13.00 54.54
N MET A 374 -11.72 12.22 55.48
CA MET A 374 -12.14 10.85 55.18
C MET A 374 -13.33 10.87 54.20
N LEU A 375 -13.33 9.94 53.24
CA LEU A 375 -14.47 9.76 52.35
C LEU A 375 -15.56 8.95 53.07
N ASP A 376 -16.82 9.36 52.92
CA ASP A 376 -17.95 8.65 53.51
C ASP A 376 -18.24 7.37 52.72
N LEU A 377 -18.56 6.28 53.42
CA LEU A 377 -19.08 5.08 52.78
C LEU A 377 -20.43 5.36 52.14
N LYS A 378 -20.70 4.70 51.02
CA LYS A 378 -22.06 4.62 50.51
C LYS A 378 -22.86 3.73 51.45
N ASN A 379 -23.93 4.27 52.02
CA ASN A 379 -24.90 3.43 52.74
C ASN A 379 -25.44 2.40 51.74
N ASN A 380 -25.19 1.11 52.01
CA ASN A 380 -25.88 0.03 51.32
C ASN A 380 -27.37 0.22 51.56
N THR A 381 -28.13 0.57 50.53
CA THR A 381 -29.53 0.20 50.47
C THR A 381 -29.56 -1.32 50.41
N GLU A 382 -29.99 -1.96 51.50
CA GLU A 382 -30.40 -3.35 51.51
C GLU A 382 -31.38 -3.62 50.36
N PRO A 383 -31.33 -4.79 49.71
CA PRO A 383 -32.38 -5.18 48.79
C PRO A 383 -33.63 -5.49 49.62
N THR A 384 -34.68 -4.67 49.47
CA THR A 384 -36.03 -5.08 49.89
C THR A 384 -36.47 -6.25 49.03
N GLY A 385 -36.72 -7.39 49.68
CA GLY A 385 -37.29 -8.59 49.07
C GLY A 385 -38.76 -8.47 48.70
#